data_AF-A0AAW0KKT1-F1
#
_entry.id   AF-A0AAW0KKT1-F1
#
_cell.length_a   1.000
_cell.length_b   1.000
_cell.length_c   1.000
_cell.angle_alpha   90.00
_cell.angle_beta   90.00
_cell.angle_gamma   90.00
#
_symmetry.space_group_name_H-M   'P 1'
#
loop_
_entity.id
_entity.type
_entity.pdbx_description
1 polymer ?
#
loop_
_entity_poly.entity_id
_entity_poly.type
_entity_poly.pdbx_seq_one_letter_code
_entity_poly.pdbx_strand_id
1 'polypeptide(L)'
;MKVYHGFLQDIPVLVKCFLKTDERFWSTLKILSRVRHRHIRNIFGYCCADDSVFLLCDCSCMDTVEVNLQCDDLAKVFGWNQGEIGGSLRYLHEECIDGPIVHLSVCSAHVVNTQGNSAMATSQLLSGFTDKMSPKEDSPAESQNLEEDGHRYVDVHDYGMFLLELITGKSARCFQAEGKGQPLVNWATPLLKNGSLSELMDHRLTDTSDMEVVNHMANAALCCLKSVKGRRLSMSEVRYIIYALNIVVLRKVPISIGCYVLAVVRGDELALSKYGFSE
;
A
#
# COMPACT_ATOMS: atom_id res chain seq x y z
N MET A 1 4.44 -10.01 20.43
CA MET A 1 3.02 -10.27 20.10
C MET A 1 2.89 -11.76 19.81
N LYS A 2 1.99 -12.46 20.51
CA LYS A 2 1.65 -13.85 20.20
C LYS A 2 0.35 -13.88 19.41
N VAL A 3 0.21 -14.79 18.46
CA VAL A 3 -1.00 -14.94 17.65
C VAL A 3 -1.51 -16.36 17.81
N TYR A 4 -2.81 -16.51 18.06
CA TYR A 4 -3.47 -17.79 18.26
C TYR A 4 -4.62 -17.94 17.27
N HIS A 5 -4.88 -19.17 16.86
CA HIS A 5 -6.12 -19.53 16.17
C HIS A 5 -7.12 -20.03 17.20
N GLY A 6 -8.37 -19.62 17.07
CA GLY A 6 -9.45 -20.05 17.94
C GLY A 6 -10.80 -20.02 17.26
N PHE A 7 -11.85 -20.30 18.02
CA PHE A 7 -13.23 -20.24 17.57
C PHE A 7 -14.05 -19.39 18.53
N LEU A 8 -14.89 -18.50 17.98
CA LEU A 8 -15.88 -17.71 18.72
C LEU A 8 -17.26 -18.09 18.19
N GLN A 9 -18.05 -18.84 18.97
CA GLN A 9 -19.37 -19.34 18.54
C GLN A 9 -19.31 -20.02 17.16
N ASP A 10 -18.38 -20.97 17.01
CA ASP A 10 -18.09 -21.70 15.76
C ASP A 10 -17.53 -20.86 14.60
N ILE A 11 -17.30 -19.56 14.80
CA ILE A 11 -16.63 -18.69 13.82
C ILE A 11 -15.12 -18.75 14.06
N PRO A 12 -14.28 -19.10 13.07
CA PRO A 12 -12.84 -19.08 13.23
C PRO A 12 -12.34 -17.65 13.44
N VAL A 13 -11.47 -17.45 14.44
CA VAL A 13 -10.92 -16.14 14.81
C VAL A 13 -9.41 -16.21 15.03
N LEU A 14 -8.73 -15.12 14.67
CA LEU A 14 -7.33 -14.90 15.05
C LEU A 14 -7.31 -14.04 16.31
N VAL A 15 -6.60 -14.51 17.32
CA VAL A 15 -6.44 -13.79 18.59
C VAL A 15 -5.01 -13.29 18.71
N LYS A 16 -4.83 -11.98 18.61
CA LYS A 16 -3.52 -11.33 18.84
C LYS A 16 -3.42 -10.92 20.30
N CYS A 17 -2.37 -11.38 20.97
CA CYS A 17 -2.11 -11.10 22.38
C CYS A 17 -0.95 -10.11 22.56
N PHE A 18 -1.21 -9.11 23.40
CA PHE A 18 -0.30 -8.03 23.76
C PHE A 18 -0.26 -7.85 25.28
N LEU A 19 0.77 -7.18 25.77
CA LEU A 19 0.76 -6.62 27.12
C LEU A 19 -0.17 -5.41 27.16
N LYS A 20 -0.82 -5.16 28.29
CA LYS A 20 -1.74 -4.03 28.47
C LYS A 20 -1.08 -2.66 28.26
N THR A 21 0.23 -2.57 28.49
CA THR A 21 1.07 -1.39 28.26
C THR A 21 1.52 -1.22 26.81
N ASP A 22 1.14 -2.13 25.90
CA ASP A 22 1.52 -2.06 24.49
C ASP A 22 0.62 -1.05 23.76
N GLU A 23 1.13 0.16 23.56
CA GLU A 23 0.44 1.25 22.85
C GLU A 23 -0.05 0.86 21.45
N ARG A 24 0.60 -0.12 20.79
CA ARG A 24 0.18 -0.59 19.46
C ARG A 24 -1.21 -1.21 19.50
N PHE A 25 -1.56 -1.89 20.59
CA PHE A 25 -2.89 -2.47 20.76
C PHE A 25 -3.95 -1.36 20.81
N TRP A 26 -3.74 -0.36 21.67
CA TRP A 26 -4.71 0.73 21.87
C TRP A 26 -4.85 1.61 20.62
N SER A 27 -3.73 1.93 19.96
CA SER A 27 -3.74 2.63 18.67
C SER A 27 -4.53 1.84 17.61
N THR A 28 -4.22 0.55 17.46
CA THR A 28 -4.89 -0.33 16.48
C THR A 28 -6.38 -0.46 16.79
N LEU A 29 -6.77 -0.65 18.06
CA LEU A 29 -8.17 -0.75 18.48
C LEU A 29 -8.93 0.55 18.20
N LYS A 30 -8.33 1.71 18.55
CA LYS A 30 -8.92 3.04 18.29
C LYS A 30 -9.19 3.23 16.79
N ILE A 31 -8.24 2.87 15.93
CA ILE A 31 -8.37 3.00 14.48
C ILE A 31 -9.38 2.01 13.91
N LEU A 32 -9.24 0.72 14.20
CA LEU A 32 -10.09 -0.34 13.63
C LEU A 32 -11.53 -0.30 14.13
N SER A 33 -11.80 0.34 15.28
CA SER A 33 -13.17 0.60 15.72
C SER A 33 -13.95 1.55 14.80
N ARG A 34 -13.26 2.34 13.96
CA ARG A 34 -13.84 3.40 13.11
C ARG A 34 -13.68 3.14 11.61
N VAL A 35 -12.62 2.43 11.22
CA VAL A 35 -12.35 2.08 9.82
C VAL A 35 -13.20 0.91 9.37
N ARG A 36 -13.91 1.08 8.25
CA ARG A 36 -14.63 -0.02 7.58
C ARG A 36 -14.39 0.02 6.08
N HIS A 37 -13.64 -0.95 5.57
CA HIS A 37 -13.34 -1.06 4.15
C HIS A 37 -13.15 -2.53 3.75
N ARG A 38 -13.66 -2.94 2.58
CA ARG A 38 -13.63 -4.36 2.12
C ARG A 38 -12.22 -4.95 1.94
N HIS A 39 -11.20 -4.11 1.83
CA HIS A 39 -9.79 -4.49 1.68
C HIS A 39 -8.97 -4.24 2.97
N ILE A 40 -9.62 -3.93 4.09
CA ILE A 40 -8.98 -3.77 5.41
C ILE A 40 -9.63 -4.76 6.37
N ARG A 41 -8.82 -5.63 6.99
CA ARG A 41 -9.37 -6.61 7.93
C ARG A 41 -9.96 -5.91 9.15
N ASN A 42 -11.22 -6.22 9.43
CA ASN A 42 -11.93 -5.70 10.59
C ASN A 42 -11.70 -6.56 11.84
N ILE A 43 -11.99 -5.98 13.00
CA ILE A 43 -11.97 -6.68 14.29
C ILE A 43 -13.38 -7.13 14.67
N PHE A 44 -13.47 -8.27 15.33
CA PHE A 44 -14.71 -8.71 15.99
C PHE A 44 -14.87 -8.04 17.36
N GLY A 45 -13.75 -7.83 18.05
CA GLY A 45 -13.74 -7.22 19.37
C GLY A 45 -12.40 -7.35 20.05
N TYR A 46 -12.39 -7.08 21.34
CA TYR A 46 -11.21 -7.22 22.18
C TYR A 46 -11.58 -7.75 23.56
N CYS A 47 -10.59 -8.28 24.27
CA CYS A 47 -10.72 -8.71 25.65
C CYS A 47 -9.53 -8.21 26.48
N CYS A 48 -9.79 -7.86 27.73
CA CYS A 48 -8.76 -7.49 28.70
C CYS A 48 -8.78 -8.53 29.82
N ALA A 49 -7.63 -9.16 30.10
CA ALA A 49 -7.49 -10.09 31.22
C ALA A 49 -6.14 -9.86 31.91
N ASP A 50 -6.17 -9.56 33.20
CA ASP A 50 -4.99 -9.23 34.00
C ASP A 50 -4.11 -8.15 33.32
N ASP A 51 -2.84 -8.49 33.06
CA ASP A 51 -1.85 -7.65 32.38
C ASP A 51 -1.80 -7.86 30.85
N SER A 52 -2.74 -8.63 30.30
CA SER A 52 -2.82 -8.96 28.88
C SER A 52 -4.07 -8.39 28.23
N VAL A 53 -3.92 -8.00 26.97
CA VAL A 53 -5.02 -7.57 26.10
C VAL A 53 -5.02 -8.38 24.82
N PHE A 54 -6.22 -8.69 24.33
CA PHE A 54 -6.45 -9.61 23.24
C PHE A 54 -7.30 -8.93 22.18
N LEU A 55 -6.84 -8.94 20.93
CA LEU A 55 -7.59 -8.44 19.79
C LEU A 55 -8.12 -9.63 19.00
N LEU A 56 -9.44 -9.70 18.82
CA LEU A 56 -10.11 -10.73 18.05
C LEU A 56 -10.33 -10.22 16.62
N CYS A 57 -9.71 -10.87 15.66
CA CYS A 57 -9.78 -10.52 14.25
C CYS A 57 -10.42 -11.65 13.44
N ASP A 58 -10.93 -11.30 12.27
CA ASP A 58 -11.35 -12.29 11.28
C ASP A 58 -10.20 -13.25 10.94
N CYS A 59 -10.49 -14.56 10.93
CA CYS A 59 -9.57 -15.60 10.50
C CYS A 59 -9.98 -16.08 9.12
N SER A 60 -9.41 -15.46 8.08
CA SER A 60 -9.49 -16.06 6.75
C SER A 60 -8.82 -17.43 6.78
N CYS A 61 -9.46 -18.43 6.19
CA CYS A 61 -8.90 -19.76 5.96
C CYS A 61 -7.82 -19.78 4.86
N MET A 62 -7.44 -18.62 4.33
CA MET A 62 -6.55 -18.45 3.21
C MET A 62 -5.23 -17.85 3.67
N ASP A 63 -4.16 -18.28 3.02
CA ASP A 63 -2.80 -17.83 3.28
C ASP A 63 -2.53 -16.41 2.77
N THR A 64 -1.39 -15.86 3.19
CA THR A 64 -0.92 -14.55 2.77
C THR A 64 -0.59 -14.55 1.27
N VAL A 65 -0.55 -13.36 0.68
CA VAL A 65 -0.08 -13.21 -0.71
C VAL A 65 1.33 -13.77 -0.86
N GLU A 66 2.21 -13.57 0.12
CA GLU A 66 3.57 -14.13 0.10
C GLU A 66 3.59 -15.66 -0.07
N VAL A 67 2.80 -16.38 0.73
CA VAL A 67 2.74 -17.85 0.66
C VAL A 67 2.19 -18.29 -0.70
N ASN A 68 1.19 -17.58 -1.22
CA ASN A 68 0.64 -17.87 -2.54
C ASN A 68 1.66 -17.64 -3.65
N LEU A 69 2.46 -16.56 -3.59
CA LEU A 69 3.53 -16.28 -4.55
C LEU A 69 4.63 -17.37 -4.51
N GLN A 70 4.87 -17.98 -3.35
CA GLN A 70 5.85 -19.07 -3.21
C GLN A 70 5.33 -20.43 -3.71
N CYS A 71 4.03 -20.58 -3.95
CA CYS A 71 3.43 -21.81 -4.43
C CYS A 71 3.16 -21.74 -5.93
N ASP A 72 3.78 -22.63 -6.72
CA ASP A 72 3.68 -22.62 -8.18
C ASP A 72 2.26 -22.75 -8.72
N ASP A 73 1.40 -23.53 -8.07
CA ASP A 73 0.03 -23.72 -8.53
C ASP A 73 -0.89 -22.55 -8.14
N LEU A 74 -0.66 -21.92 -6.99
CA LEU A 74 -1.43 -20.75 -6.56
C LEU A 74 -0.99 -19.48 -7.30
N ALA A 75 0.29 -19.34 -7.62
CA ALA A 75 0.82 -18.22 -8.39
C ALA A 75 0.23 -18.14 -9.80
N LYS A 76 -0.06 -19.28 -10.45
CA LYS A 76 -0.67 -19.32 -11.80
C LYS A 76 -2.10 -18.79 -11.85
N VAL A 77 -2.84 -18.93 -10.75
CA VAL A 77 -4.25 -18.50 -10.63
C VAL A 77 -4.33 -17.09 -10.02
N PHE A 78 -3.19 -16.47 -9.78
CA PHE A 78 -3.09 -15.20 -9.07
C PHE A 78 -3.45 -14.03 -9.99
N GLY A 79 -4.70 -13.59 -9.93
CA GLY A 79 -5.17 -12.44 -10.71
C GLY A 79 -4.68 -11.08 -10.17
N TRP A 80 -4.67 -10.07 -11.04
CA TRP A 80 -4.18 -8.70 -10.73
C TRP A 80 -5.12 -7.87 -9.84
N ASN A 81 -6.24 -8.44 -9.40
CA ASN A 81 -7.22 -7.80 -8.50
C ASN A 81 -6.63 -7.41 -7.13
N GLN A 82 -5.42 -7.88 -6.81
CA GLN A 82 -4.65 -7.46 -5.65
C GLN A 82 -4.23 -5.99 -5.71
N GLY A 83 -4.25 -5.38 -6.91
CA GLY A 83 -4.09 -3.93 -7.08
C GLY A 83 -5.12 -3.11 -6.28
N GLU A 84 -6.28 -3.68 -5.98
CA GLU A 84 -7.34 -3.01 -5.20
C GLU A 84 -6.93 -2.67 -3.76
N ILE A 85 -5.84 -3.24 -3.25
CA ILE A 85 -5.24 -2.83 -1.96
C ILE A 85 -4.87 -1.33 -1.97
N GLY A 86 -4.53 -0.77 -3.13
CA GLY A 86 -4.32 0.67 -3.28
C GLY A 86 -5.58 1.49 -2.96
N GLY A 87 -6.77 0.93 -3.20
CA GLY A 87 -8.06 1.51 -2.83
C GLY A 87 -8.22 1.69 -1.32
N SER A 88 -7.83 0.67 -0.54
CA SER A 88 -7.84 0.77 0.93
C SER A 88 -6.85 1.80 1.47
N LEU A 89 -5.66 1.93 0.87
CA LEU A 89 -4.69 2.94 1.31
C LEU A 89 -5.19 4.35 0.99
N ARG A 90 -5.78 4.56 -0.20
CA ARG A 90 -6.47 5.81 -0.52
C ARG A 90 -7.56 6.15 0.50
N TYR A 91 -8.40 5.17 0.85
CA TYR A 91 -9.43 5.35 1.88
C TYR A 91 -8.82 5.80 3.23
N LEU A 92 -7.74 5.15 3.67
CA LEU A 92 -7.06 5.50 4.93
C LEU A 92 -6.43 6.90 4.88
N HIS A 93 -5.80 7.26 3.76
CA HIS A 93 -5.04 8.50 3.61
C HIS A 93 -5.92 9.73 3.35
N GLU A 94 -7.03 9.55 2.63
CA GLU A 94 -7.74 10.66 1.98
C GLU A 94 -9.23 10.75 2.34
N GLU A 95 -9.83 9.68 2.91
CA GLU A 95 -11.29 9.63 3.18
C GLU A 95 -11.66 9.50 4.66
N CYS A 96 -10.70 9.23 5.53
CA CYS A 96 -10.94 9.14 6.97
C CYS A 96 -11.27 10.53 7.55
N ILE A 97 -12.52 10.69 8.03
CA ILE A 97 -13.08 11.96 8.56
C ILE A 97 -12.23 12.52 9.70
N ASP A 98 -11.68 11.61 10.49
CA ASP A 98 -10.85 11.84 11.67
C ASP A 98 -9.40 12.26 11.33
N GLY A 99 -9.08 12.38 10.04
CA GLY A 99 -7.75 12.68 9.52
C GLY A 99 -7.05 11.45 8.90
N PRO A 100 -5.92 11.65 8.21
CA PRO A 100 -5.19 10.56 7.55
C PRO A 100 -4.67 9.49 8.52
N ILE A 101 -4.79 8.24 8.08
CA ILE A 101 -4.30 7.05 8.79
C ILE A 101 -3.25 6.38 7.93
N VAL A 102 -2.11 6.03 8.52
CA VAL A 102 -0.98 5.38 7.84
C VAL A 102 -0.87 3.91 8.30
N HIS A 103 -0.67 3.00 7.37
CA HIS A 103 -0.66 1.55 7.60
C HIS A 103 0.72 0.98 7.96
N LEU A 104 1.82 1.50 7.43
CA LEU A 104 3.21 1.20 7.78
C LEU A 104 3.65 -0.27 7.69
N SER A 105 2.88 -1.10 7.00
CA SER A 105 3.11 -2.54 6.98
C SER A 105 2.60 -3.21 5.71
N VAL A 106 2.47 -2.44 4.63
CA VAL A 106 1.96 -2.94 3.35
C VAL A 106 3.04 -3.81 2.69
N CYS A 107 2.79 -5.11 2.59
CA CYS A 107 3.61 -6.04 1.78
C CYS A 107 2.87 -7.37 1.60
N SER A 108 3.41 -8.24 0.75
CA SER A 108 2.84 -9.56 0.45
C SER A 108 2.62 -10.43 1.70
N ALA A 109 3.47 -10.26 2.71
CA ALA A 109 3.37 -10.92 4.01
C ALA A 109 2.13 -10.56 4.84
N HIS A 110 1.63 -9.35 4.62
CA HIS A 110 0.58 -8.74 5.41
C HIS A 110 -0.68 -8.49 4.58
N VAL A 111 -0.76 -8.98 3.34
CA VAL A 111 -2.01 -9.05 2.59
C VAL A 111 -2.46 -10.50 2.59
N VAL A 112 -3.73 -10.73 2.89
CA VAL A 112 -4.31 -12.07 2.94
C VAL A 112 -5.37 -12.19 1.87
N ASN A 113 -5.38 -13.31 1.16
CA ASN A 113 -6.42 -13.59 0.19
C ASN A 113 -7.72 -13.92 0.95
N THR A 114 -8.86 -13.52 0.43
CA THR A 114 -10.19 -13.87 0.95
C THR A 114 -11.03 -14.38 -0.21
N GLN A 115 -12.08 -15.17 0.02
CA GLN A 115 -12.88 -15.73 -1.08
C GLN A 115 -13.41 -14.62 -1.99
N GLY A 116 -12.78 -14.45 -3.16
CA GLY A 116 -13.11 -13.44 -4.17
C GLY A 116 -12.55 -12.02 -3.95
N ASN A 117 -11.72 -11.76 -2.94
CA ASN A 117 -11.13 -10.44 -2.69
C ASN A 117 -9.84 -10.53 -1.86
N SER A 118 -9.06 -9.45 -1.68
CA SER A 118 -7.94 -9.46 -0.71
C SER A 118 -8.03 -8.36 0.32
N ALA A 119 -7.44 -8.59 1.49
CA ALA A 119 -7.46 -7.61 2.57
C ALA A 119 -6.09 -7.48 3.25
N MET A 120 -5.73 -6.25 3.60
CA MET A 120 -4.57 -6.00 4.45
C MET A 120 -4.84 -6.51 5.86
N ALA A 121 -3.90 -7.31 6.36
CA ALA A 121 -3.74 -7.62 7.76
C ALA A 121 -3.18 -6.38 8.47
N THR A 122 -3.97 -5.87 9.40
CA THR A 122 -3.64 -4.69 10.19
C THR A 122 -2.75 -5.12 11.36
N SER A 123 -1.43 -5.05 11.15
CA SER A 123 -0.42 -5.42 12.15
C SER A 123 0.22 -4.20 12.81
N GLN A 124 0.27 -3.08 12.11
CA GLN A 124 0.72 -1.78 12.57
C GLN A 124 -0.20 -0.73 11.93
N LEU A 125 -0.63 0.28 12.69
CA LEU A 125 -1.40 1.41 12.19
C LEU A 125 -1.00 2.64 13.02
N LEU A 126 -0.74 3.76 12.37
CA LEU A 126 -0.55 5.06 13.01
C LEU A 126 -1.59 6.03 12.48
N SER A 127 -2.29 6.71 13.37
CA SER A 127 -3.13 7.84 13.00
C SER A 127 -2.38 9.15 13.21
N GLY A 128 -2.65 10.16 12.38
CA GLY A 128 -2.20 11.54 12.61
C GLY A 128 -2.74 12.21 13.88
N PHE A 129 -3.49 11.49 14.74
CA PHE A 129 -3.85 11.95 16.08
C PHE A 129 -2.61 12.08 16.97
N THR A 130 -1.89 13.19 16.85
CA THR A 130 -1.27 13.78 18.04
C THR A 130 -2.41 14.39 18.85
N ASP A 131 -2.62 13.96 20.09
CA ASP A 131 -3.58 14.60 21.00
C ASP A 131 -3.15 16.05 21.23
N LYS A 132 -3.56 16.97 20.36
CA LYS A 132 -3.50 18.40 20.61
C LYS A 132 -4.67 18.80 21.48
N MET A 133 -4.66 18.30 22.72
CA MET A 133 -5.29 18.99 23.85
C MET A 133 -4.19 19.68 24.66
N SER A 134 -3.46 20.58 24.02
CA SER A 134 -2.84 21.73 24.70
C SER A 134 -2.63 22.85 23.68
N PRO A 135 -3.17 24.06 23.91
CA PRO A 135 -2.79 25.22 23.12
C PRO A 135 -1.38 25.62 23.57
N LYS A 136 -0.35 25.14 22.86
CA LYS A 136 0.96 25.77 22.90
C LYS A 136 1.07 26.67 21.68
N GLU A 137 0.94 27.95 21.97
CA GLU A 137 1.23 29.08 21.09
C GLU A 137 2.64 28.96 20.49
N ASP A 138 2.77 29.45 19.27
CA ASP A 138 4.01 29.82 18.57
C ASP A 138 5.00 28.71 18.18
N SER A 139 4.60 27.83 17.25
CA SER A 139 5.58 27.23 16.33
C SER A 139 5.10 27.30 14.87
N PRO A 140 5.99 27.52 13.88
CA PRO A 140 5.59 27.74 12.50
C PRO A 140 4.93 26.47 11.95
N ALA A 141 3.74 26.63 11.37
CA ALA A 141 2.90 25.55 10.85
C ALA A 141 3.53 24.70 9.72
N GLU A 142 4.75 24.99 9.28
CA GLU A 142 5.44 24.26 8.20
C GLU A 142 6.07 22.95 8.67
N SER A 143 6.51 22.85 9.92
CA SER A 143 7.26 21.67 10.41
C SER A 143 6.39 20.43 10.62
N GLN A 144 5.15 20.61 11.07
CA GLN A 144 4.23 19.50 11.40
C GLN A 144 3.61 18.87 10.14
N ASN A 145 3.36 19.68 9.11
CA ASN A 145 2.85 19.20 7.83
C ASN A 145 3.86 18.31 7.08
N LEU A 146 5.16 18.53 7.27
CA LEU A 146 6.23 17.77 6.60
C LEU A 146 6.42 16.36 7.19
N GLU A 147 6.22 16.18 8.50
CA GLU A 147 6.34 14.88 9.17
C GLU A 147 5.09 14.00 8.91
N GLU A 148 3.89 14.59 8.99
CA GLU A 148 2.62 13.89 8.67
C GLU A 148 2.55 13.44 7.20
N ASP A 149 3.11 14.24 6.28
CA ASP A 149 3.26 13.86 4.87
C ASP A 149 4.40 12.85 4.63
N GLY A 150 5.36 12.77 5.56
CA GLY A 150 6.44 11.78 5.56
C GLY A 150 5.95 10.35 5.76
N HIS A 151 4.99 10.15 6.65
CA HIS A 151 4.50 8.81 6.97
C HIS A 151 3.61 8.23 5.86
N ARG A 152 2.74 9.04 5.23
CA ARG A 152 1.94 8.59 4.07
C ARG A 152 2.81 8.11 2.91
N TYR A 153 3.97 8.72 2.74
CA TYR A 153 4.94 8.31 1.72
C TYR A 153 5.54 6.92 1.99
N VAL A 154 5.65 6.49 3.25
CA VAL A 154 6.08 5.13 3.58
C VAL A 154 5.09 4.12 3.00
N ASP A 155 3.79 4.33 3.18
CA ASP A 155 2.75 3.47 2.60
C ASP A 155 2.78 3.48 1.06
N VAL A 156 3.03 4.63 0.43
CA VAL A 156 3.13 4.74 -1.03
C VAL A 156 4.33 3.93 -1.55
N HIS A 157 5.48 4.09 -0.89
CA HIS A 157 6.69 3.33 -1.20
C HIS A 157 6.46 1.82 -1.00
N ASP A 158 5.89 1.43 0.13
CA ASP A 158 5.63 0.03 0.50
C ASP A 158 4.58 -0.61 -0.43
N TYR A 159 3.58 0.14 -0.86
CA TYR A 159 2.67 -0.30 -1.91
C TYR A 159 3.39 -0.48 -3.26
N GLY A 160 4.35 0.40 -3.60
CA GLY A 160 5.23 0.21 -4.75
C GLY A 160 6.06 -1.07 -4.69
N MET A 161 6.59 -1.40 -3.51
CA MET A 161 7.25 -2.68 -3.25
C MET A 161 6.28 -3.85 -3.41
N PHE A 162 5.08 -3.75 -2.83
CA PHE A 162 4.04 -4.78 -2.96
C PHE A 162 3.66 -5.05 -4.42
N LEU A 163 3.51 -4.00 -5.24
CA LEU A 163 3.29 -4.16 -6.69
C LEU A 163 4.42 -4.94 -7.37
N LEU A 164 5.69 -4.72 -6.98
CA LEU A 164 6.80 -5.53 -7.49
C LEU A 164 6.70 -6.98 -7.08
N GLU A 165 6.32 -7.28 -5.84
CA GLU A 165 6.14 -8.65 -5.39
C GLU A 165 5.06 -9.36 -6.22
N LEU A 166 3.96 -8.67 -6.53
CA LEU A 166 2.88 -9.17 -7.39
C LEU A 166 3.36 -9.45 -8.82
N ILE A 167 4.06 -8.48 -9.45
CA ILE A 167 4.51 -8.60 -10.84
C ILE A 167 5.57 -9.71 -10.99
N THR A 168 6.50 -9.77 -10.05
CA THR A 168 7.68 -10.64 -10.14
C THR A 168 7.46 -12.05 -9.59
N GLY A 169 6.39 -12.25 -8.81
CA GLY A 169 6.17 -13.51 -8.10
C GLY A 169 7.10 -13.73 -6.91
N LYS A 170 7.83 -12.70 -6.47
CA LYS A 170 8.94 -12.82 -5.51
C LYS A 170 8.66 -12.02 -4.24
N SER A 171 8.82 -12.66 -3.08
CA SER A 171 8.80 -11.96 -1.79
C SER A 171 10.00 -11.06 -1.65
N ALA A 172 9.79 -9.76 -1.39
CA ALA A 172 10.86 -8.80 -1.15
C ALA A 172 11.72 -9.20 0.08
N ARG A 173 11.09 -9.83 1.08
CA ARG A 173 11.74 -10.34 2.29
C ARG A 173 12.66 -11.53 1.99
N CYS A 174 12.21 -12.47 1.17
CA CYS A 174 12.97 -13.70 0.92
C CYS A 174 14.00 -13.54 -0.21
N PHE A 175 13.75 -12.61 -1.15
CA PHE A 175 14.55 -12.44 -2.36
C PHE A 175 16.04 -12.24 -2.10
N GLN A 176 16.41 -11.45 -1.09
CA GLN A 176 17.82 -11.17 -0.81
C GLN A 176 18.59 -12.44 -0.41
N ALA A 177 17.95 -13.34 0.33
CA ALA A 177 18.54 -14.61 0.77
C ALA A 177 18.58 -15.66 -0.34
N GLU A 178 17.56 -15.68 -1.21
CA GLU A 178 17.40 -16.68 -2.27
C GLU A 178 18.14 -16.34 -3.58
N GLY A 179 18.43 -15.05 -3.83
CA GLY A 179 18.56 -14.53 -5.19
C GLY A 179 19.72 -13.57 -5.47
N LYS A 180 20.92 -13.80 -4.90
CA LYS A 180 22.19 -13.07 -5.19
C LYS A 180 22.56 -11.90 -4.26
N GLY A 181 21.99 -11.81 -3.05
CA GLY A 181 22.47 -10.91 -2.00
C GLY A 181 22.09 -9.43 -2.14
N GLN A 182 21.38 -9.04 -3.19
CA GLN A 182 20.83 -7.67 -3.36
C GLN A 182 19.32 -7.61 -3.07
N PRO A 183 18.79 -6.47 -2.57
CA PRO A 183 17.36 -6.27 -2.40
C PRO A 183 16.56 -6.35 -3.71
N LEU A 184 15.31 -6.80 -3.64
CA LEU A 184 14.42 -6.93 -4.81
C LEU A 184 14.29 -5.62 -5.60
N VAL A 185 14.13 -4.49 -4.89
CA VAL A 185 14.03 -3.16 -5.50
C VAL A 185 15.24 -2.81 -6.35
N ASN A 186 16.45 -3.15 -5.91
CA ASN A 186 17.68 -2.81 -6.62
C ASN A 186 17.82 -3.63 -7.91
N TRP A 187 17.41 -4.89 -7.88
CA TRP A 187 17.36 -5.75 -9.06
C TRP A 187 16.26 -5.32 -10.05
N ALA A 188 15.07 -4.98 -9.56
CA ALA A 188 13.91 -4.66 -10.41
C ALA A 188 13.97 -3.24 -11.01
N THR A 189 14.51 -2.26 -10.28
CA THR A 189 14.55 -0.85 -10.73
C THR A 189 15.13 -0.64 -12.14
N PRO A 190 16.28 -1.22 -12.53
CA PRO A 190 16.79 -1.07 -13.90
C PRO A 190 15.86 -1.68 -14.95
N LEU A 191 15.23 -2.84 -14.66
CA LEU A 191 14.29 -3.49 -15.56
C LEU A 191 13.02 -2.65 -15.76
N LEU A 192 12.49 -2.08 -14.67
CA LEU A 192 11.37 -1.13 -14.71
C LEU A 192 11.69 0.10 -15.57
N LYS A 193 12.87 0.69 -15.40
CA LYS A 193 13.29 1.89 -16.16
C LYS A 193 13.44 1.61 -17.65
N ASN A 194 13.86 0.40 -18.00
CA ASN A 194 14.06 -0.03 -19.39
C ASN A 194 12.76 -0.55 -20.04
N GLY A 195 11.68 -0.71 -19.27
CA GLY A 195 10.43 -1.28 -19.76
C GLY A 195 10.52 -2.79 -20.06
N SER A 196 11.52 -3.48 -19.52
CA SER A 196 11.78 -4.91 -19.77
C SER A 196 10.82 -5.81 -18.97
N LEU A 197 9.51 -5.72 -19.24
CA LEU A 197 8.50 -6.48 -18.50
C LEU A 197 8.68 -7.99 -18.61
N SER A 198 9.11 -8.50 -19.77
CA SER A 198 9.33 -9.94 -19.98
C SER A 198 10.40 -10.54 -19.05
N GLU A 199 11.36 -9.74 -18.60
CA GLU A 199 12.40 -10.17 -17.65
C GLU A 199 11.98 -9.96 -16.19
N LEU A 200 11.04 -9.04 -15.96
CA LEU A 200 10.56 -8.69 -14.64
C LEU A 200 9.43 -9.62 -14.19
N MET A 201 8.55 -10.01 -15.11
CA MET A 201 7.34 -10.75 -14.80
C MET A 201 7.62 -12.17 -14.34
N ASP A 202 6.78 -12.65 -13.44
CA ASP A 202 6.75 -14.06 -13.05
C ASP A 202 6.48 -14.94 -14.27
N HIS A 203 7.42 -15.83 -14.59
CA HIS A 203 7.32 -16.73 -15.74
C HIS A 203 6.14 -17.70 -15.66
N ARG A 204 5.53 -17.87 -14.47
CA ARG A 204 4.35 -18.72 -14.26
C ARG A 204 3.07 -18.05 -14.73
N LEU A 205 3.07 -16.73 -14.89
CA LEU A 205 1.94 -15.95 -15.38
C LEU A 205 1.96 -15.96 -16.91
N THR A 206 1.31 -16.97 -17.50
CA THR A 206 1.30 -17.19 -18.95
C THR A 206 0.17 -16.49 -19.68
N ASP A 207 -0.81 -15.93 -18.96
CA ASP A 207 -1.92 -15.22 -19.58
C ASP A 207 -1.49 -13.82 -20.03
N THR A 208 -1.78 -13.52 -21.29
CA THR A 208 -1.41 -12.25 -21.92
C THR A 208 -2.55 -11.23 -21.92
N SER A 209 -3.77 -11.64 -21.51
CA SER A 209 -4.94 -10.76 -21.44
C SER A 209 -4.71 -9.52 -20.57
N ASP A 210 -3.86 -9.65 -19.56
CA ASP A 210 -3.70 -8.66 -18.51
C ASP A 210 -2.40 -7.85 -18.64
N MET A 211 -1.62 -8.04 -19.72
CA MET A 211 -0.31 -7.39 -19.91
C MET A 211 -0.37 -5.86 -19.83
N GLU A 212 -1.48 -5.26 -20.27
CA GLU A 212 -1.72 -3.82 -20.14
C GLU A 212 -1.80 -3.39 -18.67
N VAL A 213 -2.55 -4.13 -17.85
CA VAL A 213 -2.67 -3.89 -16.40
C VAL A 213 -1.31 -4.07 -15.73
N VAL A 214 -0.54 -5.10 -16.10
CA VAL A 214 0.80 -5.34 -15.56
C VAL A 214 1.75 -4.18 -15.89
N ASN A 215 1.70 -3.68 -17.11
CA ASN A 215 2.48 -2.52 -17.52
C ASN A 215 2.12 -1.28 -16.69
N HIS A 216 0.84 -1.07 -16.39
CA HIS A 216 0.40 0.02 -15.51
C HIS A 216 0.86 -0.16 -14.07
N MET A 217 0.77 -1.38 -13.53
CA MET A 217 1.30 -1.69 -12.21
C MET A 217 2.82 -1.48 -12.13
N ALA A 218 3.57 -1.85 -13.17
CA ALA A 218 5.01 -1.63 -13.23
C ALA A 218 5.36 -0.12 -13.26
N ASN A 219 4.62 0.66 -14.05
CA ASN A 219 4.79 2.12 -14.09
C ASN A 219 4.43 2.77 -12.74
N ALA A 220 3.35 2.33 -12.10
CA ALA A 220 2.97 2.77 -10.76
C ALA A 220 4.06 2.42 -9.73
N ALA A 221 4.56 1.19 -9.74
CA ALA A 221 5.64 0.74 -8.87
C ALA A 221 6.91 1.60 -9.07
N LEU A 222 7.33 1.84 -10.31
CA LEU A 222 8.47 2.70 -10.60
C LEU A 222 8.27 4.13 -10.08
N CYS A 223 7.05 4.66 -10.20
CA CYS A 223 6.68 5.97 -9.70
C CYS A 223 6.70 6.05 -8.17
N CYS A 224 6.17 5.05 -7.47
CA CYS A 224 6.20 4.94 -6.00
C CYS A 224 7.63 4.79 -5.45
N LEU A 225 8.49 4.05 -6.15
CA LEU A 225 9.84 3.68 -5.69
C LEU A 225 10.92 4.70 -6.06
N LYS A 226 10.60 5.67 -6.93
CA LYS A 226 11.52 6.78 -7.20
C LYS A 226 11.74 7.55 -5.90
N SER A 227 12.93 7.41 -5.33
CA SER A 227 13.41 8.26 -4.25
C SER A 227 13.44 9.70 -4.75
N VAL A 228 12.59 10.58 -4.22
CA VAL A 228 12.63 11.99 -4.64
C VAL A 228 12.64 12.94 -3.45
N LYS A 229 13.67 13.79 -3.45
CA LYS A 229 13.71 15.15 -2.89
C LYS A 229 12.73 16.09 -3.64
N GLY A 230 11.54 15.62 -4.03
CA GLY A 230 10.59 16.30 -4.93
C GLY A 230 9.15 15.89 -4.66
N ARG A 231 8.20 16.24 -5.54
CA ARG A 231 6.76 16.02 -5.31
C ARG A 231 6.43 14.53 -5.15
N ARG A 232 5.88 14.19 -3.99
CA ARG A 232 5.44 12.84 -3.62
C ARG A 232 4.06 12.56 -4.21
N LEU A 233 3.81 11.30 -4.58
CA LEU A 233 2.53 10.85 -5.13
C LEU A 233 1.55 10.53 -3.99
N SER A 234 0.28 10.86 -4.20
CA SER A 234 -0.84 10.39 -3.39
C SER A 234 -1.31 9.00 -3.83
N MET A 235 -2.02 8.28 -2.96
CA MET A 235 -2.60 6.98 -3.33
C MET A 235 -3.68 7.11 -4.42
N SER A 236 -4.41 8.23 -4.45
CA SER A 236 -5.28 8.58 -5.59
C SER A 236 -4.53 8.61 -6.92
N GLU A 237 -3.38 9.27 -6.98
CA GLU A 237 -2.56 9.33 -8.20
C GLU A 237 -1.99 7.96 -8.58
N VAL A 238 -1.53 7.19 -7.61
CA VAL A 238 -1.04 5.82 -7.85
C VAL A 238 -2.14 4.95 -8.45
N ARG A 239 -3.35 4.99 -7.89
CA ARG A 239 -4.50 4.28 -8.45
C ARG A 239 -4.86 4.76 -9.84
N TYR A 240 -4.80 6.07 -10.08
CA TYR A 240 -5.02 6.61 -11.42
C TYR A 240 -4.01 6.03 -12.42
N ILE A 241 -2.73 5.89 -12.06
CA ILE A 241 -1.74 5.25 -12.94
C ILE A 241 -2.10 3.78 -13.24
N ILE A 242 -2.62 3.03 -12.27
CA ILE A 242 -2.98 1.62 -12.44
C ILE A 242 -4.24 1.45 -13.31
N TYR A 243 -5.28 2.26 -13.07
CA TYR A 243 -6.63 2.03 -13.63
C TYR A 243 -7.03 3.00 -14.75
N ALA A 244 -6.35 4.13 -14.93
CA ALA A 244 -6.76 5.17 -15.88
C ALA A 244 -5.95 5.18 -17.19
N LEU A 245 -4.90 4.37 -17.31
CA LEU A 245 -3.97 4.48 -18.43
C LEU A 245 -4.31 3.62 -19.65
N ASN A 246 -5.53 3.76 -20.19
CA ASN A 246 -5.63 3.75 -21.65
C ASN A 246 -5.04 5.09 -22.21
N ILE A 247 -3.75 5.32 -21.96
CA ILE A 247 -2.84 6.45 -22.32
C ILE A 247 -2.69 7.59 -21.28
N VAL A 248 -1.48 7.78 -20.71
CA VAL A 248 -0.93 9.11 -20.27
C VAL A 248 0.61 9.12 -20.26
N VAL A 249 1.21 10.03 -21.01
CA VAL A 249 2.57 10.56 -20.75
C VAL A 249 2.41 11.89 -20.02
N LEU A 250 3.03 12.05 -18.85
CA LEU A 250 3.13 13.35 -18.17
C LEU A 250 4.24 14.16 -18.85
N ARG A 251 3.87 15.17 -19.64
CA ARG A 251 4.82 16.15 -20.18
C ARG A 251 4.77 17.43 -19.37
N LYS A 252 5.96 17.93 -19.00
CA LYS A 252 6.11 19.34 -18.58
C LYS A 252 5.92 20.21 -19.80
N VAL A 253 4.85 20.98 -19.84
CA VAL A 253 4.60 21.96 -20.91
C VAL A 253 4.99 23.33 -20.37
N PRO A 254 6.01 23.99 -20.95
CA PRO A 254 6.37 25.36 -20.56
C PRO A 254 5.27 26.32 -21.00
N ILE A 255 4.82 27.19 -20.10
CA ILE A 255 3.86 28.26 -20.39
C ILE A 255 4.56 29.62 -20.45
N SER A 256 5.58 29.81 -19.60
CA SER A 256 6.45 30.98 -19.59
C SER A 256 7.77 30.63 -18.90
N ILE A 257 8.73 31.57 -18.90
CA ILE A 257 10.01 31.42 -18.18
C ILE A 257 9.70 31.11 -16.71
N GLY A 258 10.18 29.97 -16.21
CA GLY A 258 9.95 29.50 -14.84
C GLY A 258 8.58 28.85 -14.58
N CYS A 259 7.62 28.86 -15.52
CA CYS A 259 6.28 28.29 -15.29
C CYS A 259 6.01 27.08 -16.19
N TYR A 260 5.60 25.97 -15.57
CA TYR A 260 5.22 24.74 -16.26
C TYR A 260 3.84 24.28 -15.82
N VAL A 261 3.07 23.70 -16.74
CA VAL A 261 1.94 22.83 -16.39
C VAL A 261 2.29 21.39 -16.65
N LEU A 262 1.79 20.51 -15.78
CA LEU A 262 1.73 19.10 -16.06
C LEU A 262 0.52 18.85 -16.95
N ALA A 263 0.78 18.56 -18.22
CA ALA A 263 -0.26 18.17 -19.16
C ALA A 263 -0.45 16.65 -19.11
N VAL A 264 -1.70 16.25 -19.03
CA VAL A 264 -2.13 14.86 -19.18
C VAL A 264 -2.39 14.66 -20.67
N VAL A 265 -1.51 13.94 -21.35
CA VAL A 265 -1.64 13.71 -22.80
C VAL A 265 -2.33 12.37 -23.04
N ARG A 266 -3.50 12.38 -23.69
CA ARG A 266 -4.28 11.18 -24.05
C ARG A 266 -4.21 11.00 -25.57
N GLY A 267 -3.29 10.16 -26.04
CA GLY A 267 -3.01 10.00 -27.47
C GLY A 267 -2.39 11.27 -28.07
N ASP A 268 -2.79 11.66 -29.28
CA ASP A 268 -2.35 12.91 -29.92
C ASP A 268 -3.12 14.16 -29.45
N GLU A 269 -4.11 14.01 -28.56
CA GLU A 269 -4.88 15.14 -28.02
C GLU A 269 -4.36 15.59 -26.66
N LEU A 270 -4.00 16.87 -26.59
CA LEU A 270 -3.44 17.55 -25.42
C LEU A 270 -4.59 18.11 -24.56
N ALA A 271 -4.88 17.49 -23.41
CA ALA A 271 -5.79 18.05 -22.42
C ALA A 271 -5.00 18.77 -21.32
N LEU A 272 -5.09 20.10 -21.30
CA LEU A 272 -4.45 20.92 -20.26
C LEU A 272 -5.29 20.87 -18.98
N SER A 273 -4.74 20.26 -17.91
CA SER A 273 -5.31 20.45 -16.57
C SER A 273 -4.88 21.84 -16.05
N LYS A 274 -5.85 22.66 -15.65
CA LYS A 274 -5.62 24.03 -15.16
C LYS A 274 -5.02 24.01 -13.75
N TYR A 275 -3.73 23.70 -13.65
CA TYR A 275 -2.96 23.97 -12.43
C TYR A 275 -1.67 24.67 -12.83
N GLY A 276 -1.75 26.00 -13.00
CA GLY A 276 -0.58 26.83 -13.21
C GLY A 276 0.16 27.04 -11.89
N PHE A 277 1.48 26.80 -11.89
CA PHE A 277 2.36 27.13 -10.78
C PHE A 277 3.45 28.08 -11.29
N SER A 278 3.63 29.19 -10.58
CA SER A 278 4.83 30.03 -10.67
C SER A 278 5.87 29.52 -9.66
N GLU A 279 7.15 29.65 -10.00
CA GLU A 279 8.29 29.42 -9.09
C GLU A 279 8.14 30.10 -7.72
#